data_AF-A0AB35M287-F1
#
_entry.id   AF-A0AB35M287-F1
#
_cell.length_a   1.000
_cell.length_b   1.000
_cell.length_c   1.000
_cell.angle_alpha   90.00
_cell.angle_beta   90.00
_cell.angle_gamma   90.00
#
_symmetry.space_group_name_H-M   'P 1'
#
loop_
_entity.id
_entity.type
_entity.pdbx_description
1 polymer ?
#
loop_
_entity_poly.entity_id
_entity_poly.type
_entity_poly.pdbx_seq_one_letter_code
_entity_poly.pdbx_strand_id
1 'polypeptide(L)'
;MQDDISGWSEWFRNFSNIEEISSPSELHGLLTGIVCVTNAPTETEWQQILETLNVPELEPAALSLLTDESEDVAHALSEDELDYLPLLPDDEHLLQERVQALADWCAGVVLGFGLASGHIRSDEIELIEHLQDVAAVEFEDSDNDEEGEESYQELYEFVRLIPVSLSVGRKKVSVEESSLLQNLHAKSRQQTAQTQNASAVVEMFTPHRPS
;
A
#
# COMPACT_ATOMS: atom_id res chain seq x y z
N MET A 1 -16.47 3.04 -13.87
CA MET A 1 -15.82 2.22 -14.93
C MET A 1 -16.11 0.78 -14.54
N GLN A 2 -16.49 -0.10 -15.46
CA GLN A 2 -16.78 -1.50 -15.08
C GLN A 2 -15.55 -2.18 -14.49
N ASP A 3 -15.72 -3.01 -13.47
CA ASP A 3 -14.63 -3.68 -12.76
C ASP A 3 -13.70 -4.51 -13.64
N ASP A 4 -14.25 -5.13 -14.69
CA ASP A 4 -13.46 -5.89 -15.67
C ASP A 4 -12.57 -5.00 -16.55
N ILE A 5 -12.92 -3.72 -16.68
CA ILE A 5 -12.15 -2.73 -17.44
C ILE A 5 -11.13 -2.05 -16.54
N SER A 6 -11.47 -1.78 -15.27
CA SER A 6 -10.54 -1.19 -14.30
C SER A 6 -9.48 -2.18 -13.82
N GLY A 7 -9.72 -3.49 -13.93
CA GLY A 7 -8.86 -4.53 -13.37
C GLY A 7 -9.23 -4.92 -11.93
N TRP A 8 -10.26 -4.29 -11.34
CA TRP A 8 -10.70 -4.57 -9.96
C TRP A 8 -11.05 -6.06 -9.75
N SER A 9 -11.75 -6.70 -10.69
CA SER A 9 -12.08 -8.14 -10.60
C SER A 9 -10.85 -9.02 -10.43
N GLU A 10 -9.78 -8.74 -11.16
CA GLU A 10 -8.51 -9.48 -11.07
C GLU A 10 -7.76 -9.16 -9.79
N TRP A 11 -7.70 -7.88 -9.42
CA TRP A 11 -7.07 -7.42 -8.20
C TRP A 11 -7.73 -8.06 -6.96
N PHE A 12 -9.06 -7.95 -6.86
CA PHE A 12 -9.84 -8.52 -5.78
C PHE A 12 -9.60 -10.03 -5.64
N ARG A 13 -9.60 -10.78 -6.74
CA ARG A 13 -9.36 -12.22 -6.72
C ARG A 13 -7.99 -12.60 -6.13
N ASN A 14 -6.95 -11.82 -6.42
CA ASN A 14 -5.59 -12.11 -5.97
C ASN A 14 -5.33 -11.68 -4.51
N PHE A 15 -5.98 -10.61 -4.05
CA PHE A 15 -5.60 -9.96 -2.78
C PHE A 15 -6.66 -10.00 -1.68
N SER A 16 -7.89 -10.45 -1.95
CA SER A 16 -8.99 -10.48 -0.95
C SER A 16 -8.80 -11.44 0.22
N ASN A 17 -7.86 -12.38 0.12
CA ASN A 17 -7.60 -13.39 1.16
C ASN A 17 -6.34 -13.12 2.00
N ILE A 18 -5.74 -11.93 1.87
CA ILE A 18 -4.60 -11.53 2.71
C ILE A 18 -5.17 -11.06 4.05
N GLU A 19 -4.91 -11.79 5.13
CA GLU A 19 -5.51 -11.50 6.45
C GLU A 19 -4.91 -10.25 7.11
N GLU A 20 -3.65 -9.93 6.80
CA GLU A 20 -2.93 -8.78 7.37
C GLU A 20 -3.25 -7.44 6.68
N ILE A 21 -4.05 -7.47 5.61
CA ILE A 21 -4.53 -6.29 4.88
C ILE A 21 -6.05 -6.32 4.94
N SER A 22 -6.69 -5.21 5.32
CA SER A 22 -8.13 -5.12 5.54
C SER A 22 -8.92 -5.36 4.25
N SER A 23 -8.43 -4.86 3.11
CA SER A 23 -9.06 -5.08 1.80
C SER A 23 -8.09 -4.91 0.62
N PRO A 24 -8.45 -5.40 -0.58
CA PRO A 24 -7.70 -5.12 -1.80
C PRO A 24 -7.54 -3.63 -2.10
N SER A 25 -8.52 -2.80 -1.71
CA SER A 25 -8.44 -1.33 -1.83
C SER A 25 -7.37 -0.74 -0.91
N GLU A 26 -7.22 -1.26 0.31
CA GLU A 26 -6.13 -0.85 1.21
C GLU A 26 -4.76 -1.15 0.59
N LEU A 27 -4.55 -2.33 -0.02
CA LEU A 27 -3.29 -2.66 -0.70
C LEU A 27 -3.01 -1.71 -1.86
N HIS A 28 -4.02 -1.36 -2.66
CA HIS A 28 -3.87 -0.37 -3.73
C HIS A 28 -3.62 1.05 -3.19
N GLY A 29 -4.18 1.40 -2.04
CA GLY A 29 -3.84 2.63 -1.34
C GLY A 29 -2.38 2.62 -0.88
N LEU A 30 -1.94 1.54 -0.24
CA LEU A 30 -0.59 1.33 0.25
C LEU A 30 0.45 1.50 -0.85
N LEU A 31 0.27 0.83 -1.99
CA LEU A 31 1.18 0.99 -3.13
C LEU A 31 1.18 2.43 -3.63
N THR A 32 0.01 3.06 -3.73
CA THR A 32 -0.11 4.45 -4.21
C THR A 32 0.66 5.41 -3.30
N GLY A 33 0.53 5.26 -1.97
CA GLY A 33 1.25 6.07 -1.00
C GLY A 33 2.77 5.88 -1.06
N ILE A 34 3.23 4.64 -1.28
CA ILE A 34 4.66 4.33 -1.45
C ILE A 34 5.20 5.01 -2.71
N VAL A 35 4.56 4.81 -3.86
CA VAL A 35 5.03 5.36 -5.14
C VAL A 35 4.87 6.88 -5.22
N CYS A 36 4.07 7.50 -4.35
CA CYS A 36 4.10 8.95 -4.16
C CYS A 36 5.50 9.44 -3.77
N VAL A 37 6.28 8.64 -3.03
CA VAL A 37 7.57 9.03 -2.45
C VAL A 37 8.77 8.33 -3.11
N THR A 38 8.61 7.08 -3.53
CA THR A 38 9.70 6.26 -4.09
C THR A 38 9.53 6.03 -5.58
N ASN A 39 10.55 5.46 -6.23
CA ASN A 39 10.33 4.73 -7.49
C ASN A 39 9.42 3.52 -7.23
N ALA A 40 8.79 2.99 -8.28
CA ALA A 40 8.02 1.75 -8.21
C ALA A 40 8.89 0.62 -7.61
N PRO A 41 8.43 -0.10 -6.58
CA PRO A 41 9.17 -1.22 -6.01
C PRO A 41 9.24 -2.39 -6.99
N THR A 42 10.39 -3.06 -7.03
CA THR A 42 10.56 -4.36 -7.71
C THR A 42 9.86 -5.48 -6.94
N GLU A 43 9.65 -6.65 -7.56
CA GLU A 43 9.11 -7.85 -6.88
C GLU A 43 9.86 -8.19 -5.59
N THR A 44 11.20 -8.08 -5.59
CA THR A 44 12.01 -8.37 -4.40
C THR A 44 11.78 -7.35 -3.29
N GLU A 45 11.63 -6.07 -3.64
CA GLU A 45 11.32 -5.02 -2.68
C GLU A 45 9.89 -5.15 -2.16
N TRP A 46 8.92 -5.53 -3.00
CA TRP A 46 7.56 -5.83 -2.58
C TRP A 46 7.51 -6.97 -1.57
N GLN A 47 8.20 -8.06 -1.83
CA GLN A 47 8.30 -9.18 -0.90
C GLN A 47 8.80 -8.74 0.48
N GLN A 48 9.78 -7.85 0.51
CA GLN A 48 10.35 -7.30 1.74
C GLN A 48 9.40 -6.32 2.44
N ILE A 49 8.73 -5.44 1.69
CA ILE A 49 7.73 -4.51 2.22
C ILE A 49 6.59 -5.31 2.88
N LEU A 50 6.07 -6.32 2.18
CA LEU A 50 5.01 -7.20 2.67
C LEU A 50 5.44 -7.98 3.92
N GLU A 51 6.67 -8.50 3.97
CA GLU A 51 7.22 -9.12 5.18
C GLU A 51 7.25 -8.16 6.38
N THR A 52 7.51 -6.86 6.14
CA THR A 52 7.48 -5.83 7.19
C THR A 52 6.08 -5.65 7.77
N LEU A 53 5.06 -5.82 6.93
CA LEU A 53 3.64 -5.79 7.28
C LEU A 53 3.10 -7.13 7.77
N ASN A 54 3.97 -8.12 7.96
CA ASN A 54 3.62 -9.49 8.34
C ASN A 54 2.76 -10.25 7.32
N VAL A 55 2.64 -9.74 6.10
CA VAL A 55 1.96 -10.43 5.00
C VAL A 55 2.82 -11.62 4.54
N PRO A 56 2.24 -12.83 4.39
CA PRO A 56 2.94 -13.99 3.84
C PRO A 56 3.47 -13.75 2.43
N GLU A 57 4.43 -14.58 2.00
CA GLU A 57 4.89 -14.58 0.61
C GLU A 57 3.73 -14.82 -0.35
N LEU A 58 3.61 -13.92 -1.32
CA LEU A 58 2.59 -13.99 -2.34
C LEU A 58 2.96 -15.03 -3.39
N GLU A 59 1.95 -15.62 -4.02
CA GLU A 59 2.16 -16.43 -5.21
C GLU A 59 2.82 -15.56 -6.32
N PRO A 60 3.74 -16.12 -7.13
CA PRO A 60 4.50 -15.33 -8.10
C PRO A 60 3.65 -14.48 -9.05
N ALA A 61 2.47 -14.98 -9.44
CA ALA A 61 1.55 -14.23 -10.30
C ALA A 61 0.94 -13.00 -9.59
N ALA A 62 0.62 -13.11 -8.30
CA ALA A 62 0.11 -11.98 -7.52
C ALA A 62 1.21 -10.95 -7.23
N LEU A 63 2.44 -11.40 -7.00
CA LEU A 63 3.59 -10.51 -6.82
C LEU A 63 3.93 -9.73 -8.10
N SER A 64 3.88 -10.39 -9.26
CA SER A 64 4.03 -9.73 -10.57
C SER A 64 2.92 -8.71 -10.78
N LEU A 65 1.67 -9.06 -10.52
CA LEU A 65 0.53 -8.14 -10.66
C LEU A 65 0.68 -6.88 -9.78
N LEU A 66 1.08 -7.04 -8.52
CA LEU A 66 1.35 -5.92 -7.61
C LEU A 66 2.50 -5.03 -8.10
N THR A 67 3.53 -5.65 -8.68
CA THR A 67 4.68 -4.94 -9.22
C THR A 67 4.29 -4.13 -10.45
N ASP A 68 3.62 -4.77 -11.42
CA ASP A 68 3.14 -4.14 -12.65
C ASP A 68 2.19 -2.96 -12.33
N GLU A 69 1.23 -3.15 -11.42
CA GLU A 69 0.32 -2.09 -10.97
C GLU A 69 1.09 -0.91 -10.35
N SER A 70 2.15 -1.18 -9.57
CA SER A 70 2.95 -0.11 -8.99
C SER A 70 3.74 0.70 -10.03
N GLU A 71 4.12 0.08 -11.15
CA GLU A 71 4.73 0.77 -12.29
C GLU A 71 3.69 1.63 -13.03
N ASP A 72 2.51 1.09 -13.27
CA ASP A 72 1.40 1.80 -13.92
C ASP A 72 0.94 3.01 -13.11
N VAL A 73 0.77 2.86 -11.80
CA VAL A 73 0.45 3.99 -10.91
C VAL A 73 1.57 5.02 -10.88
N ALA A 74 2.84 4.59 -10.81
CA ALA A 74 3.97 5.52 -10.86
C ALA A 74 3.98 6.32 -12.17
N HIS A 75 3.60 5.70 -13.29
CA HIS A 75 3.45 6.36 -14.58
C HIS A 75 2.29 7.37 -14.56
N ALA A 76 1.08 6.94 -14.17
CA ALA A 76 -0.12 7.79 -14.13
C ALA A 76 0.05 9.02 -13.22
N LEU A 77 0.75 8.89 -12.10
CA LEU A 77 1.03 10.01 -11.19
C LEU A 77 2.10 11.00 -11.72
N SER A 78 2.83 10.61 -12.77
CA SER A 78 3.86 11.44 -13.41
C SER A 78 3.38 12.19 -14.64
N GLU A 79 2.21 11.83 -15.17
CA GLU A 79 1.62 12.43 -16.36
C GLU A 79 0.89 13.74 -16.05
N ASP A 80 0.93 14.68 -16.99
CA ASP A 80 0.25 15.98 -16.87
C ASP A 80 -1.29 15.85 -17.10
N GLU A 81 -1.78 14.68 -17.51
CA GLU A 81 -3.17 14.45 -17.92
C GLU A 81 -4.13 14.22 -16.73
N LEU A 82 -3.61 14.03 -15.50
CA LEU A 82 -4.40 13.80 -14.27
C LEU A 82 -5.34 12.57 -14.36
N ASP A 83 -4.88 11.54 -15.07
CA ASP A 83 -5.66 10.33 -15.39
C ASP A 83 -5.54 9.20 -14.35
N TYR A 84 -4.88 9.46 -13.22
CA TYR A 84 -4.83 8.50 -12.12
C TYR A 84 -6.23 8.19 -11.58
N LEU A 85 -6.52 6.90 -11.40
CA LEU A 85 -7.74 6.38 -10.82
C LEU A 85 -7.40 5.38 -9.68
N PRO A 86 -7.98 5.56 -8.48
CA PRO A 86 -7.97 4.54 -7.44
C PRO A 86 -8.66 3.26 -7.92
N LEU A 87 -8.04 2.10 -7.66
CA LEU A 87 -8.63 0.80 -7.92
C LEU A 87 -9.63 0.45 -6.81
N LEU A 88 -10.91 0.64 -7.13
CA LEU A 88 -12.07 0.52 -6.23
C LEU A 88 -13.20 -0.26 -6.95
N PRO A 89 -14.16 -0.83 -6.20
CA PRO A 89 -15.36 -1.44 -6.78
C PRO A 89 -16.21 -0.39 -7.52
N ASP A 90 -16.81 -0.81 -8.62
CA ASP A 90 -17.66 0.03 -9.47
C ASP A 90 -19.09 0.28 -8.95
N ASP A 91 -19.90 0.95 -9.77
CA ASP A 91 -21.27 1.33 -9.46
C ASP A 91 -22.26 0.14 -9.40
N GLU A 92 -21.84 -1.08 -9.76
CA GLU A 92 -22.67 -2.29 -9.59
C GLU A 92 -22.64 -2.84 -8.15
N HIS A 93 -21.69 -2.39 -7.33
CA HIS A 93 -21.60 -2.71 -5.91
C HIS A 93 -22.54 -1.85 -5.05
N LEU A 94 -22.74 -2.23 -3.78
CA LEU A 94 -23.50 -1.39 -2.86
C LEU A 94 -22.71 -0.12 -2.51
N LEU A 95 -23.40 1.01 -2.30
CA LEU A 95 -22.77 2.27 -1.88
C LEU A 95 -21.93 2.08 -0.60
N GLN A 96 -22.44 1.31 0.36
CA GLN A 96 -21.70 0.97 1.58
C GLN A 96 -20.35 0.28 1.30
N GLU A 97 -20.32 -0.65 0.34
CA GLU A 97 -19.10 -1.38 -0.03
C GLU A 97 -18.09 -0.43 -0.68
N ARG A 98 -18.56 0.48 -1.54
CA ARG A 98 -17.72 1.51 -2.17
C ARG A 98 -17.17 2.51 -1.17
N VAL A 99 -17.99 2.99 -0.23
CA VAL A 99 -17.55 3.91 0.84
C VAL A 99 -16.48 3.25 1.71
N GLN A 100 -16.69 1.99 2.11
CA GLN A 100 -15.68 1.24 2.87
C GLN A 100 -14.40 1.05 2.08
N ALA A 101 -14.49 0.69 0.79
CA ALA A 101 -13.33 0.54 -0.07
C ALA A 101 -12.53 1.84 -0.23
N LEU A 102 -13.21 2.99 -0.35
CA LEU A 102 -12.56 4.30 -0.41
C LEU A 102 -11.88 4.67 0.92
N ALA A 103 -12.51 4.39 2.06
CA ALA A 103 -11.93 4.60 3.38
C ALA A 103 -10.66 3.74 3.58
N ASP A 104 -10.74 2.45 3.24
CA ASP A 104 -9.62 1.51 3.29
C ASP A 104 -8.47 1.96 2.37
N TRP A 105 -8.80 2.40 1.15
CA TRP A 105 -7.81 2.94 0.22
C TRP A 105 -7.12 4.18 0.80
N CYS A 106 -7.85 5.10 1.42
CA CYS A 106 -7.27 6.28 2.06
C CYS A 106 -6.32 5.90 3.21
N ALA A 107 -6.73 4.93 4.05
CA ALA A 107 -5.88 4.38 5.11
C ALA A 107 -4.58 3.80 4.54
N GLY A 108 -4.70 3.04 3.44
CA GLY A 108 -3.58 2.50 2.68
C GLY A 108 -2.63 3.60 2.19
N VAL A 109 -3.14 4.66 1.56
CA VAL A 109 -2.30 5.78 1.07
C VAL A 109 -1.51 6.42 2.20
N VAL A 110 -2.17 6.72 3.32
CA VAL A 110 -1.50 7.33 4.49
C VAL A 110 -0.43 6.40 5.04
N LEU A 111 -0.72 5.10 5.17
CA LEU A 111 0.22 4.09 5.63
C LEU A 111 1.44 4.01 4.70
N GLY A 112 1.21 3.86 3.39
CA GLY A 112 2.25 3.72 2.38
C GLY A 112 3.16 4.95 2.31
N PHE A 113 2.56 6.13 2.31
CA PHE A 113 3.30 7.40 2.33
C PHE A 113 4.17 7.54 3.58
N GLY A 114 3.63 7.17 4.75
CA GLY A 114 4.36 7.17 6.01
C GLY A 114 5.53 6.17 6.03
N LEU A 115 5.29 4.95 5.58
CA LEU A 115 6.31 3.89 5.53
C LEU A 115 7.47 4.23 4.59
N ALA A 116 7.18 4.95 3.50
CA ALA A 116 8.17 5.46 2.56
C ALA A 116 8.97 6.68 3.08
N SER A 117 8.75 7.11 4.34
CA SER A 117 9.30 8.36 4.88
C SER A 117 8.90 9.60 4.07
N GLY A 118 7.65 9.64 3.59
CA GLY A 118 7.09 10.80 2.93
C GLY A 118 7.14 12.02 3.85
N HIS A 119 8.00 12.98 3.51
CA HIS A 119 8.01 14.27 4.21
C HIS A 119 6.83 15.10 3.73
N ILE A 120 5.91 15.41 4.65
CA ILE A 120 4.75 16.27 4.40
C ILE A 120 5.24 17.71 4.24
N ARG A 121 5.08 18.29 3.05
CA ARG A 121 5.32 19.70 2.76
C ARG A 121 4.23 20.56 3.39
N SER A 122 4.50 21.85 3.60
CA SER A 122 3.57 22.75 4.29
C SER A 122 2.19 22.86 3.63
N ASP A 123 2.14 22.70 2.32
CA ASP A 123 0.94 22.72 1.47
C ASP A 123 0.24 21.36 1.34
N GLU A 124 0.79 20.31 1.94
CA GLU A 124 0.24 18.95 1.89
C GLU A 124 -0.38 18.48 3.21
N ILE A 125 -0.25 19.28 4.28
CA ILE A 125 -0.76 18.92 5.61
C ILE A 125 -2.26 18.64 5.54
N GLU A 126 -3.03 19.56 4.95
CA GLU A 126 -4.48 19.41 4.78
C GLU A 126 -4.83 18.19 3.93
N LEU A 127 -4.01 17.86 2.91
CA LEU A 127 -4.26 16.69 2.06
C LEU A 127 -4.16 15.38 2.84
N ILE A 128 -3.16 15.25 3.71
CA ILE A 128 -3.01 14.07 4.57
C ILE A 128 -4.11 14.01 5.63
N GLU A 129 -4.47 15.15 6.22
CA GLU A 129 -5.59 15.24 7.18
C GLU A 129 -6.91 14.81 6.52
N HIS A 130 -7.18 15.25 5.29
CA HIS A 130 -8.36 14.82 4.55
C HIS A 130 -8.39 13.32 4.25
N LEU A 131 -7.27 12.71 3.87
CA LEU A 131 -7.22 11.25 3.70
C LEU A 131 -7.50 10.53 5.03
N GLN A 132 -7.01 11.06 6.16
CA GLN A 132 -7.27 10.50 7.48
C GLN A 132 -8.74 10.63 7.89
N ASP A 133 -9.37 11.77 7.57
CA ASP A 133 -10.80 11.98 7.81
C ASP A 133 -11.64 10.99 6.99
N VAL A 134 -11.32 10.78 5.72
CA VAL A 134 -12.02 9.81 4.85
C VAL A 134 -11.79 8.38 5.31
N ALA A 135 -10.57 8.04 5.74
CA ALA A 135 -10.26 6.73 6.31
C ALA A 135 -11.05 6.41 7.60
N ALA A 136 -11.61 7.43 8.26
CA ALA A 136 -12.41 7.29 9.48
C ALA A 136 -13.92 7.42 9.22
N VAL A 137 -14.37 7.49 7.96
CA VAL A 137 -15.80 7.56 7.61
C VAL A 137 -16.51 6.28 8.02
N GLU A 138 -17.65 6.45 8.69
CA GLU A 138 -18.59 5.38 9.00
C GLU A 138 -19.84 5.56 8.13
N PHE A 139 -20.33 4.48 7.52
CA PHE A 139 -21.53 4.50 6.69
C PHE A 139 -22.78 4.24 7.53
N GLU A 140 -23.78 5.12 7.44
CA GLU A 140 -25.09 4.95 8.08
C GLU A 140 -26.16 4.49 7.07
N ASP A 141 -27.15 3.70 7.51
CA ASP A 141 -28.25 3.26 6.63
C ASP A 141 -29.04 4.45 6.02
N SER A 142 -29.00 5.62 6.65
CA SER A 142 -29.60 6.86 6.12
C SER A 142 -28.87 7.42 4.90
N ASP A 143 -27.61 7.06 4.69
CA ASP A 143 -26.79 7.52 3.57
C ASP A 143 -27.07 6.73 2.29
N ASN A 144 -27.87 5.65 2.38
CA ASN A 144 -28.20 4.80 1.24
C ASN A 144 -29.35 5.38 0.40
N ASP A 145 -29.11 6.57 -0.16
CA ASP A 145 -30.00 7.29 -1.06
C ASP A 145 -29.25 8.01 -2.20
N GLU A 146 -29.96 8.77 -3.03
CA GLU A 146 -29.39 9.48 -4.17
C GLU A 146 -28.41 10.59 -3.75
N GLU A 147 -28.63 11.22 -2.58
CA GLU A 147 -27.73 12.25 -2.04
C GLU A 147 -26.41 11.62 -1.54
N GLY A 148 -26.48 10.42 -0.97
CA GLY A 148 -25.29 9.64 -0.62
C GLY A 148 -24.45 9.23 -1.82
N GLU A 149 -25.09 8.84 -2.94
CA GLU A 149 -24.39 8.52 -4.19
C GLU A 149 -23.67 9.75 -4.78
N GLU A 150 -24.34 10.90 -4.80
CA GLU A 150 -23.73 12.17 -5.22
C GLU A 150 -22.54 12.55 -4.32
N SER A 151 -22.73 12.45 -3.00
CA SER A 151 -21.69 12.74 -2.00
C SER A 151 -20.47 11.83 -2.14
N TYR A 152 -20.69 10.53 -2.38
CA TYR A 152 -19.60 9.59 -2.63
C TYR A 152 -18.82 9.97 -3.89
N GLN A 153 -19.50 10.32 -4.99
CA GLN A 153 -18.83 10.70 -6.23
C GLN A 153 -17.99 11.97 -6.05
N GLU A 154 -18.50 12.98 -5.35
CA GLU A 154 -17.72 14.19 -5.02
C GLU A 154 -16.49 13.87 -4.17
N LEU A 155 -16.67 13.00 -3.16
CA LEU A 155 -15.58 12.58 -2.28
C LEU A 155 -14.52 11.79 -3.04
N TYR A 156 -14.92 10.84 -3.87
CA TYR A 156 -14.04 10.06 -4.73
C TYR A 156 -13.20 10.95 -5.66
N GLU A 157 -13.84 11.90 -6.35
CA GLU A 157 -13.16 12.84 -7.25
C GLU A 157 -12.16 13.73 -6.53
N PHE A 158 -12.50 14.19 -5.32
CA PHE A 158 -11.57 14.96 -4.50
C PHE A 158 -10.36 14.10 -4.07
N VAL A 159 -10.64 12.92 -3.51
CA VAL A 159 -9.62 12.03 -2.94
C VAL A 159 -8.64 11.53 -4.01
N ARG A 160 -9.10 11.19 -5.22
CA ARG A 160 -8.21 10.68 -6.28
C ARG A 160 -7.16 11.69 -6.74
N LEU A 161 -7.37 12.98 -6.53
CA LEU A 161 -6.41 14.04 -6.89
C LEU A 161 -5.32 14.24 -5.83
N ILE A 162 -5.49 13.66 -4.64
CA ILE A 162 -4.52 13.82 -3.54
C ILE A 162 -3.18 13.14 -3.88
N PRO A 163 -3.11 11.87 -4.30
CA PRO A 163 -1.85 11.23 -4.68
C PRO A 163 -1.10 11.95 -5.80
N VAL A 164 -1.84 12.51 -6.76
CA VAL A 164 -1.25 13.32 -7.84
C VAL A 164 -0.58 14.54 -7.23
N SER A 165 -1.29 15.27 -6.37
CA SER A 165 -0.77 16.45 -5.67
C SER A 165 0.46 16.13 -4.79
N LEU A 166 0.43 15.01 -4.06
CA LEU A 166 1.55 14.53 -3.25
C LEU A 166 2.79 14.16 -4.08
N SER A 167 2.57 13.68 -5.31
CA SER A 167 3.64 13.30 -6.25
C SER A 167 4.25 14.49 -6.98
N VAL A 168 3.47 15.52 -7.28
CA VAL A 168 3.92 16.67 -8.08
C VAL A 168 5.11 17.38 -7.43
N GLY A 169 6.19 17.54 -8.21
CA GLY A 169 7.41 18.22 -7.79
C GLY A 169 8.22 17.48 -6.71
N ARG A 170 7.83 16.25 -6.33
CA ARG A 170 8.56 15.43 -5.38
C ARG A 170 9.63 14.62 -6.10
N LYS A 171 10.89 14.75 -5.66
CA LYS A 171 11.97 13.88 -6.14
C LYS A 171 11.79 12.49 -5.55
N LYS A 172 11.56 11.49 -6.40
CA LYS A 172 11.47 10.09 -5.99
C LYS A 172 12.82 9.57 -5.50
N VAL A 173 12.80 8.74 -4.47
CA VAL A 173 13.97 8.03 -3.91
C VAL A 173 13.91 6.54 -4.26
N SER A 174 15.03 5.81 -4.21
CA SER A 174 14.95 4.36 -4.33
C SER A 174 14.31 3.76 -3.07
N VAL A 175 13.64 2.62 -3.21
CA VAL A 175 13.01 1.93 -2.08
C VAL A 175 14.07 1.48 -1.06
N GLU A 176 15.24 1.03 -1.53
CA GLU A 176 16.40 0.71 -0.68
C GLU A 176 16.89 1.88 0.20
N GLU A 177 16.82 3.12 -0.30
CA GLU A 177 17.23 4.32 0.44
C GLU A 177 16.14 4.83 1.40
N SER A 178 14.90 4.36 1.24
CA SER A 178 13.77 4.73 2.10
C SER A 178 13.81 4.03 3.46
N SER A 179 12.92 4.42 4.38
CA SER A 179 12.74 3.73 5.65
C SER A 179 12.06 2.37 5.54
N LEU A 180 11.44 2.05 4.39
CA LEU A 180 10.66 0.82 4.17
C LEU A 180 11.45 -0.42 4.59
N LEU A 181 12.71 -0.50 4.19
CA LEU A 181 13.56 -1.67 4.36
C LEU A 181 14.57 -1.54 5.52
N GLN A 182 14.66 -0.37 6.16
CA GLN A 182 15.64 -0.13 7.24
C GLN A 182 15.35 -1.00 8.47
N ASN A 183 14.07 -1.24 8.77
CA ASN A 183 13.65 -2.07 9.90
C ASN A 183 13.88 -3.57 9.65
N LEU A 184 13.74 -4.05 8.41
CA LEU A 184 14.11 -5.42 8.03
C LEU A 184 15.60 -5.66 8.17
N HIS A 185 16.43 -4.71 7.72
CA HIS A 185 17.88 -4.80 7.88
C HIS A 185 18.29 -4.79 9.37
N ALA A 186 17.53 -4.15 10.24
CA ALA A 186 17.76 -4.20 11.69
C ALA A 186 17.35 -5.56 12.30
N LYS A 187 16.17 -6.08 11.96
CA LYS A 187 15.67 -7.39 12.42
C LYS A 187 16.54 -8.55 11.89
N SER A 188 16.90 -8.55 10.61
CA SER A 188 17.78 -9.54 9.98
C SER A 188 19.18 -9.53 10.59
N ARG A 189 19.77 -8.35 10.90
CA ARG A 189 21.04 -8.25 11.64
C ARG A 189 20.96 -8.81 13.06
N GLN A 190 19.83 -8.65 13.74
CA GLN A 190 19.63 -9.21 15.08
C GLN A 190 19.43 -10.74 15.03
N GLN A 191 18.67 -11.26 14.07
CA GLN A 191 18.49 -12.70 13.87
C GLN A 191 19.80 -13.39 13.48
N THR A 192 20.57 -12.84 12.54
CA THR A 192 21.90 -13.39 12.18
C THR A 192 22.86 -13.37 13.36
N ALA A 193 22.87 -12.32 14.18
CA ALA A 193 23.67 -12.25 15.40
C ALA A 193 23.24 -13.28 16.46
N GLN A 194 21.93 -13.55 16.59
CA GLN A 194 21.40 -14.59 17.50
C GLN A 194 21.74 -16.01 17.03
N THR A 195 21.61 -16.29 15.72
CA THR A 195 21.96 -17.59 15.13
C THR A 195 23.46 -17.87 15.19
N GLN A 196 24.30 -16.85 14.96
CA GLN A 196 25.76 -16.96 15.12
C GLN A 196 26.15 -17.21 16.59
N ASN A 197 25.52 -16.50 17.54
CA ASN A 197 25.74 -16.77 18.97
C ASN A 197 25.28 -18.18 19.37
N ALA A 198 24.14 -18.65 18.88
CA ALA A 198 23.66 -20.00 19.16
C ALA A 198 24.60 -21.07 18.59
N SER A 199 25.11 -20.90 17.36
CA SER A 199 26.09 -21.81 16.75
C SER A 199 27.42 -21.81 17.50
N ALA A 200 27.90 -20.64 17.94
CA ALA A 200 29.15 -20.53 18.71
C ALA A 200 29.06 -21.20 20.10
N VAL A 201 27.89 -21.16 20.74
CA VAL A 201 27.64 -21.90 21.98
C VAL A 201 27.66 -23.41 21.72
N VAL A 202 27.03 -23.90 20.65
CA VAL A 202 27.02 -25.34 20.33
C VAL A 202 28.42 -25.88 20.01
N GLU A 203 29.27 -25.11 19.31
CA GLU A 203 30.67 -25.50 19.04
C GLU A 203 31.55 -25.55 20.30
N MET A 204 31.28 -24.71 21.32
CA MET A 204 32.00 -24.76 22.59
C MET A 204 31.64 -25.98 23.46
N PHE A 205 30.51 -26.65 23.19
CA PHE A 205 30.00 -27.77 23.98
C PHE A 205 30.10 -29.15 23.29
N THR A 206 30.70 -29.26 22.10
CA THR A 206 31.02 -30.56 21.48
C THR A 206 32.40 -31.05 21.96
N PRO A 207 32.47 -32.00 22.92
CA PRO A 207 33.75 -32.53 23.35
C PRO A 207 34.30 -33.38 22.21
N HIS A 208 35.51 -33.05 21.74
CA HIS A 208 36.23 -33.87 20.77
C HIS A 208 36.30 -35.30 21.29
N ARG A 209 35.55 -36.22 20.69
CA ARG A 209 35.66 -37.65 20.94
C ARG A 209 36.93 -38.13 20.23
N PRO A 210 38.00 -38.52 20.94
CA PRO A 210 39.17 -39.06 20.28
C PRO A 210 38.80 -40.41 19.67
N SER A 211 39.24 -40.63 18.43
CA SER A 211 39.15 -41.89 17.69
C SER A 211 39.88 -43.03 18.38
#